data_AF-A0A6P0IYS2-F1
#
_entry.id   AF-A0A6P0IYS2-F1
#
_cell.length_a   1.000
_cell.length_b   1.000
_cell.length_c   1.000
_cell.angle_alpha   90.00
_cell.angle_beta   90.00
_cell.angle_gamma   90.00
#
_symmetry.space_group_name_H-M   'P 1'
#
loop_
_entity.id
_entity.type
_entity.pdbx_description
1 polymer ?
#
loop_
_entity_poly.entity_id
_entity_poly.type
_entity_poly.pdbx_seq_one_letter_code
_entity_poly.pdbx_strand_id
1 'polypeptide(L)'
;MHTVQLERLKARKGARKRSEIPNDVLWALNHGKIETVNLVEWLAIDMPFLLRNSLTEIGWEEKIDDLYDQSLKLQDQGITKRLKGIGTILFQALEDEENRTEIFETLASHTSDMVRAWAAFSIAADQTFSLPERLEIMRRFAADGSFSV
;
A
#
# COMPACT_ATOMS: atom_id res chain seq x y z
N MET A 1 20.21 -0.98 -0.68
CA MET A 1 20.28 -1.77 0.57
C MET A 1 20.66 -3.20 0.19
N HIS A 2 21.61 -3.84 0.87
CA HIS A 2 22.05 -5.21 0.51
C HIS A 2 21.03 -6.26 0.98
N THR A 3 20.89 -7.37 0.25
CA THR A 3 19.89 -8.44 0.53
C THR A 3 19.95 -8.96 1.97
N VAL A 4 21.14 -9.18 2.51
CA VAL A 4 21.34 -9.63 3.90
C VAL A 4 20.76 -8.65 4.92
N GLN A 5 20.83 -7.35 4.62
CA GLN A 5 20.29 -6.31 5.50
C GLN A 5 18.76 -6.33 5.50
N LEU A 6 18.13 -6.51 4.33
CA LEU A 6 16.67 -6.60 4.22
C LEU A 6 16.12 -7.81 4.96
N GLU A 7 16.76 -8.97 4.86
CA GLU A 7 16.33 -10.17 5.59
C GLU A 7 16.40 -9.98 7.11
N ARG A 8 17.44 -9.32 7.61
CA ARG A 8 17.51 -8.93 9.02
C ARG A 8 16.36 -8.00 9.43
N LEU A 9 15.99 -7.04 8.58
CA LEU A 9 14.88 -6.14 8.86
C LEU A 9 13.53 -6.87 8.85
N LYS A 10 13.32 -7.84 7.96
CA LYS A 10 12.09 -8.65 7.93
C LYS A 10 11.91 -9.48 9.21
N ALA A 11 12.99 -10.02 9.76
CA ALA A 11 12.96 -10.82 11.00
C ALA A 11 12.92 -9.98 12.30
N ARG A 12 12.72 -8.65 12.21
CA ARG A 12 12.77 -7.76 13.37
C ARG A 12 11.58 -7.95 14.31
N LYS A 13 11.75 -7.49 15.55
CA LYS A 13 10.63 -7.23 16.46
C LYS A 13 10.22 -5.76 16.34
N GLY A 14 8.94 -5.51 16.12
CA GLY A 14 8.42 -4.15 15.93
C GLY A 14 8.59 -3.26 17.16
N ALA A 15 8.86 -1.98 16.91
CA ALA A 15 9.02 -0.96 17.95
C ALA A 15 7.71 -0.74 18.75
N ARG A 16 7.81 -0.36 20.02
CA ARG A 16 6.63 -0.11 20.87
C ARG A 16 6.10 1.31 20.76
N LYS A 17 6.93 2.24 20.28
CA LYS A 17 6.60 3.65 20.07
C LYS A 17 7.18 4.12 18.75
N ARG A 18 6.53 5.12 18.13
CA ARG A 18 6.98 5.67 16.84
C ARG A 18 8.42 6.19 16.89
N SER A 19 8.81 6.84 17.99
CA SER A 19 10.17 7.36 18.21
C SER A 19 11.25 6.27 18.36
N GLU A 20 10.84 5.01 18.54
CA GLU A 20 11.74 3.87 18.69
C GLU A 20 11.90 3.09 17.38
N ILE A 21 11.20 3.47 16.31
CA ILE A 21 11.36 2.82 15.00
C ILE A 21 12.73 3.19 14.45
N PRO A 22 13.61 2.21 14.16
CA PRO A 22 14.91 2.49 13.55
C PRO A 22 14.76 3.17 12.19
N ASN A 23 15.67 4.09 11.86
CA ASN A 23 15.62 4.85 10.61
C ASN A 23 15.68 3.96 9.36
N ASP A 24 16.44 2.87 9.42
CA ASP A 24 16.55 1.90 8.31
C ASP A 24 15.26 1.10 8.12
N VAL A 25 14.55 0.78 9.20
CA VAL A 25 13.20 0.20 9.15
C VAL A 25 12.21 1.19 8.54
N LEU A 26 12.16 2.42 9.03
CA LEU A 26 11.23 3.43 8.51
C LEU A 26 11.51 3.73 7.03
N TRP A 27 12.78 3.82 6.65
CA TRP A 27 13.19 3.96 5.25
C TRP A 27 12.69 2.79 4.41
N ALA A 28 12.92 1.54 4.83
CA ALA A 28 12.51 0.36 4.07
C ALA A 28 11.00 0.22 3.95
N LEU A 29 10.24 0.56 4.99
CA LEU A 29 8.77 0.61 4.98
C LEU A 29 8.26 1.64 3.97
N ASN A 30 8.79 2.87 4.04
CA ASN A 30 8.38 3.97 3.16
C ASN A 30 8.79 3.74 1.68
N HIS A 31 9.78 2.89 1.41
CA HIS A 31 10.15 2.47 0.06
C HIS A 31 9.50 1.13 -0.36
N GLY A 32 8.58 0.60 0.44
CA GLY A 32 7.82 -0.62 0.12
C GLY A 32 8.66 -1.91 0.11
N LYS A 33 9.86 -1.91 0.70
CA LYS A 33 10.82 -3.02 0.62
C LYS A 33 10.62 -4.12 1.67
N ILE A 34 9.84 -3.83 2.71
CA ILE A 34 9.47 -4.76 3.76
C ILE A 34 8.05 -4.47 4.24
N GLU A 35 7.44 -5.45 4.90
CA GLU A 35 6.15 -5.30 5.58
C GLU A 35 6.31 -4.73 6.99
N THR A 36 5.22 -4.17 7.50
CA THR A 36 5.09 -3.84 8.91
C THR A 36 4.95 -5.11 9.75
N VAL A 37 5.46 -5.09 10.98
CA VAL A 37 5.28 -6.21 11.91
C VAL A 37 4.37 -5.86 13.10
N ASN A 38 3.90 -4.61 13.17
CA ASN A 38 2.91 -4.16 14.14
C ASN A 38 2.22 -2.85 13.73
N LEU A 39 1.19 -2.47 14.49
CA LEU A 39 0.41 -1.26 14.24
C LEU A 39 1.24 0.05 14.36
N VAL A 40 2.27 0.08 15.21
CA VAL A 40 3.09 1.29 15.43
C VAL A 40 3.89 1.63 14.18
N GLU A 41 4.47 0.63 13.53
CA GLU A 41 5.16 0.78 12.26
C GLU A 41 4.20 1.12 11.13
N TRP A 42 3.05 0.44 11.07
CA TRP A 42 2.04 0.69 10.04
C TRP A 42 1.49 2.12 10.08
N LEU A 43 1.25 2.66 11.27
CA LEU A 43 0.85 4.07 11.45
C LEU A 43 1.98 5.07 11.21
N ALA A 44 3.23 4.63 11.16
CA ALA A 44 4.39 5.49 10.92
C ALA A 44 4.68 5.68 9.42
N ILE A 45 4.10 4.85 8.55
CA ILE A 45 4.29 4.90 7.10
C ILE A 45 3.85 6.27 6.56
N ASP A 46 4.74 6.87 5.78
CA ASP A 46 4.46 8.03 4.94
C ASP A 46 3.76 7.52 3.67
N MET A 47 2.42 7.55 3.68
CA MET A 47 1.62 7.02 2.58
C MET A 47 1.86 7.74 1.24
N PRO A 48 1.90 9.09 1.17
CA PRO A 48 2.26 9.78 -0.08
C PRO A 48 3.62 9.33 -0.62
N PHE A 49 4.64 9.24 0.23
CA PHE A 49 5.97 8.83 -0.21
C PHE A 49 6.00 7.36 -0.67
N LEU A 50 5.33 6.46 0.05
CA LEU A 50 5.19 5.06 -0.35
C LEU A 50 4.43 4.94 -1.68
N LEU A 51 3.33 5.68 -1.86
CA LEU A 51 2.57 5.71 -3.10
C LEU A 51 3.47 6.09 -4.27
N ARG A 52 4.23 7.18 -4.16
CA ARG A 52 5.18 7.61 -5.20
C ARG A 52 6.16 6.49 -5.61
N ASN A 53 6.71 5.78 -4.64
CA ASN A 53 7.63 4.67 -4.92
C ASN A 53 6.92 3.52 -5.63
N SER A 54 5.74 3.12 -5.14
CA SER A 54 4.96 2.05 -5.77
C SER A 54 4.52 2.39 -7.19
N LEU A 55 4.19 3.65 -7.48
CA LEU A 55 3.88 4.14 -8.83
C LEU A 55 5.07 4.06 -9.77
N THR A 56 6.27 4.39 -9.27
CA THR A 56 7.52 4.24 -10.04
C THR A 56 7.78 2.77 -10.37
N GLU A 57 7.51 1.85 -9.44
CA GLU A 57 7.73 0.41 -9.66
C GLU A 57 6.82 -0.21 -10.73
N ILE A 58 5.62 0.35 -10.92
CA ILE A 58 4.65 -0.10 -11.94
C ILE A 58 4.75 0.68 -13.27
N GLY A 59 5.70 1.60 -13.41
CA GLY A 59 5.91 2.37 -14.64
C GLY A 59 4.87 3.48 -14.88
N TRP A 60 4.32 4.07 -13.81
CA TRP A 60 3.35 5.17 -13.88
C TRP A 60 4.00 6.54 -13.63
N GLU A 61 5.21 6.77 -14.14
CA GLU A 61 5.97 8.00 -13.90
C GLU A 61 5.18 9.27 -14.25
N GLU A 62 4.40 9.24 -15.33
CA GLU A 62 3.59 10.38 -15.78
C GLU A 62 2.42 10.71 -14.84
N LYS A 63 1.96 9.76 -14.02
CA LYS A 63 0.86 9.94 -13.06
C LYS A 63 1.34 10.28 -11.65
N ILE A 64 2.65 10.19 -11.39
CA ILE A 64 3.21 10.34 -10.03
C ILE A 64 2.79 11.66 -9.39
N ASP A 65 2.99 12.78 -10.07
CA ASP A 65 2.77 14.10 -9.47
C ASP A 65 1.29 14.30 -9.09
N ASP A 66 0.36 13.94 -9.99
CA ASP A 66 -1.08 14.06 -9.74
C ASP A 66 -1.54 13.14 -8.58
N LEU A 67 -1.22 11.85 -8.63
CA LEU A 67 -1.66 10.91 -7.59
C LEU A 67 -0.99 11.20 -6.24
N TYR A 68 0.26 11.67 -6.25
CA TYR A 68 0.96 12.14 -5.04
C TYR A 68 0.24 13.35 -4.43
N ASP A 69 -0.09 14.38 -5.21
CA ASP A 69 -0.80 15.56 -4.74
C ASP A 69 -2.20 15.24 -4.21
N GLN A 70 -2.92 14.30 -4.84
CA GLN A 70 -4.18 13.81 -4.33
C GLN A 70 -4.03 13.09 -2.98
N SER A 71 -2.96 12.29 -2.82
CA SER A 71 -2.68 11.61 -1.55
C SER A 71 -2.29 12.58 -0.42
N LEU A 72 -1.59 13.68 -0.74
CA LEU A 72 -1.23 14.72 0.23
C LEU A 72 -2.47 15.41 0.82
N LYS A 73 -3.51 15.65 0.02
CA LYS A 73 -4.79 16.22 0.50
C LYS A 73 -5.48 15.34 1.54
N LEU A 74 -5.14 14.06 1.61
CA LEU A 74 -5.68 13.10 2.57
C LEU A 74 -4.82 12.98 3.84
N GLN A 75 -3.59 13.50 3.88
CA GLN A 75 -2.60 13.17 4.92
C GLN A 75 -3.08 13.44 6.35
N ASP A 76 -3.86 14.51 6.53
CA ASP A 76 -4.39 14.95 7.83
C ASP A 76 -5.72 14.28 8.21
N GLN A 77 -6.25 13.43 7.33
CA GLN A 77 -7.46 12.66 7.59
C GLN A 77 -7.18 11.43 8.46
N GLY A 78 -8.23 10.91 9.10
CA GLY A 78 -8.17 9.64 9.82
C GLY A 78 -7.76 8.48 8.91
N ILE A 79 -7.11 7.47 9.49
CA ILE A 79 -6.45 6.38 8.76
C ILE A 79 -7.37 5.66 7.76
N THR A 80 -8.60 5.35 8.14
CA THR A 80 -9.58 4.69 7.25
C THR A 80 -9.93 5.54 6.04
N LYS A 81 -10.04 6.87 6.21
CA LYS A 81 -10.29 7.79 5.09
C LYS A 81 -9.10 7.86 4.15
N ARG A 82 -7.88 7.83 4.69
CA ARG A 82 -6.65 7.79 3.88
C ARG A 82 -6.58 6.52 3.04
N LEU A 83 -6.79 5.35 3.66
CA LEU A 83 -6.80 4.06 2.95
C LEU A 83 -7.85 4.02 1.85
N LYS A 84 -9.11 4.37 2.18
CA LYS A 84 -10.19 4.40 1.19
C LYS A 84 -9.89 5.40 0.07
N GLY A 85 -9.42 6.60 0.42
CA GLY A 85 -9.11 7.64 -0.55
C GLY A 85 -8.02 7.22 -1.52
N ILE A 86 -6.89 6.68 -1.03
CA ILE A 86 -5.81 6.20 -1.90
C ILE A 86 -6.28 5.00 -2.75
N GLY A 87 -7.03 4.06 -2.18
CA GLY A 87 -7.62 2.96 -2.95
C GLY A 87 -8.55 3.45 -4.06
N THR A 88 -9.37 4.48 -3.81
CA THR A 88 -10.22 5.11 -4.84
C THR A 88 -9.38 5.82 -5.92
N ILE A 89 -8.33 6.56 -5.53
CA ILE A 89 -7.42 7.23 -6.47
C ILE A 89 -6.76 6.20 -7.40
N LEU A 90 -6.28 5.09 -6.85
CA LEU A 90 -5.68 3.99 -7.63
C LEU A 90 -6.70 3.30 -8.53
N PHE A 91 -7.93 3.05 -8.03
CA PHE A 91 -9.00 2.48 -8.85
C PHE A 91 -9.28 3.35 -10.09
N GLN A 92 -9.45 4.66 -9.90
CA GLN A 92 -9.72 5.60 -10.98
C GLN A 92 -8.56 5.64 -11.97
N ALA A 93 -7.32 5.68 -11.49
CA ALA A 93 -6.14 5.67 -12.36
C ALA A 93 -6.01 4.37 -13.18
N LEU A 94 -6.49 3.24 -12.66
CA LEU A 94 -6.52 1.95 -13.38
C LEU A 94 -7.59 1.91 -14.49
N GLU A 95 -8.64 2.73 -14.44
CA GLU A 95 -9.73 2.67 -15.44
C GLU A 95 -9.23 3.01 -16.85
N ASP A 96 -8.23 3.88 -16.94
CA ASP A 96 -7.65 4.38 -18.20
C ASP A 96 -6.56 3.46 -18.79
N GLU A 97 -6.21 2.36 -18.10
CA GLU A 97 -5.05 1.52 -18.45
C GLU A 97 -5.45 0.23 -19.14
N GLU A 98 -4.83 -0.05 -20.30
CA GLU A 98 -5.07 -1.29 -21.05
C GLU A 98 -4.61 -2.53 -20.27
N ASN A 99 -3.52 -2.42 -19.52
CA ASN A 99 -2.94 -3.48 -18.69
C ASN A 99 -3.38 -3.41 -17.22
N ARG A 100 -4.54 -2.79 -16.91
CA ARG A 100 -5.04 -2.61 -15.53
C ARG A 100 -5.02 -3.87 -14.66
N THR A 101 -5.31 -5.04 -15.22
CA THR A 101 -5.32 -6.30 -14.47
C THR A 101 -3.92 -6.69 -14.00
N GLU A 102 -2.89 -6.52 -14.85
CA GLU A 102 -1.50 -6.82 -14.51
C GLU A 102 -0.98 -5.85 -13.44
N ILE A 103 -1.31 -4.57 -13.57
CA ILE A 103 -0.95 -3.55 -12.59
C ILE A 103 -1.64 -3.83 -11.26
N PHE A 104 -2.93 -4.13 -11.27
CA PHE A 104 -3.67 -4.50 -10.07
C PHE A 104 -3.04 -5.72 -9.38
N GLU A 105 -2.69 -6.77 -10.13
CA GLU A 105 -2.04 -7.96 -9.56
C GLU A 105 -0.67 -7.64 -8.97
N THR A 106 0.09 -6.72 -9.58
CA THR A 106 1.35 -6.22 -9.03
C THR A 106 1.14 -5.50 -7.70
N LEU A 107 0.14 -4.64 -7.58
CA LEU A 107 -0.21 -3.97 -6.32
C LEU A 107 -0.74 -4.95 -5.27
N ALA A 108 -1.59 -5.90 -5.68
CA ALA A 108 -2.23 -6.89 -4.81
C ALA A 108 -1.27 -8.00 -4.33
N SER A 109 -0.08 -8.11 -4.92
CA SER A 109 1.00 -9.02 -4.51
C SER A 109 2.26 -8.27 -4.05
N HIS A 110 2.17 -6.94 -3.94
CA HIS A 110 3.30 -6.08 -3.60
C HIS A 110 3.89 -6.43 -2.23
N THR A 111 5.19 -6.20 -2.03
CA THR A 111 5.87 -6.53 -0.76
C THR A 111 5.31 -5.76 0.43
N SER A 112 4.95 -4.48 0.27
CA SER A 112 4.29 -3.70 1.32
C SER A 112 2.84 -4.12 1.54
N ASP A 113 2.53 -4.45 2.79
CA ASP A 113 1.19 -4.66 3.33
C ASP A 113 0.27 -3.45 3.13
N MET A 114 0.77 -2.22 3.24
CA MET A 114 -0.03 -1.01 2.98
C MET A 114 -0.50 -0.92 1.53
N VAL A 115 0.36 -1.30 0.57
CA VAL A 115 0.02 -1.28 -0.86
C VAL A 115 -1.01 -2.35 -1.19
N ARG A 116 -0.87 -3.56 -0.63
CA ARG A 116 -1.88 -4.61 -0.76
C ARG A 116 -3.22 -4.21 -0.14
N ALA A 117 -3.20 -3.51 1.00
CA ALA A 117 -4.42 -2.94 1.58
C ALA A 117 -5.07 -1.91 0.63
N TRP A 118 -4.30 -1.05 -0.03
CA TRP A 118 -4.86 -0.13 -1.03
C TRP A 118 -5.45 -0.86 -2.24
N ALA A 119 -4.88 -1.97 -2.69
CA ALA A 119 -5.47 -2.81 -3.72
C ALA A 119 -6.82 -3.42 -3.25
N ALA A 120 -6.94 -3.82 -1.99
CA ALA A 120 -8.23 -4.23 -1.44
C ALA A 120 -9.25 -3.07 -1.44
N PHE A 121 -8.82 -1.86 -1.08
CA PHE A 121 -9.68 -0.67 -1.12
C PHE A 121 -10.03 -0.20 -2.53
N SER A 122 -9.20 -0.48 -3.54
CA SER A 122 -9.53 -0.18 -4.94
C SER A 122 -10.65 -1.08 -5.45
N ILE A 123 -10.66 -2.36 -5.08
CA ILE A 123 -11.80 -3.28 -5.34
C ILE A 123 -13.07 -2.81 -4.64
N ALA A 124 -12.95 -2.28 -3.42
CA ALA A 124 -14.09 -1.72 -2.70
C ALA A 124 -14.64 -0.43 -3.34
N ALA A 125 -13.79 0.32 -4.07
CA ALA A 125 -14.20 1.51 -4.81
C ALA A 125 -15.00 1.16 -6.06
N ASP A 126 -14.69 0.01 -6.70
CA ASP A 126 -15.40 -0.49 -7.86
C ASP A 126 -16.87 -0.86 -7.52
N GLN A 127 -17.81 -0.08 -8.05
CA GLN A 127 -19.25 -0.31 -7.88
C GLN A 127 -19.86 -1.20 -8.96
N THR A 128 -19.06 -1.69 -9.91
CA THR A 128 -19.53 -2.56 -11.00
C THR A 128 -19.67 -4.02 -10.56
N PHE A 129 -18.86 -4.47 -9.60
CA PHE A 129 -18.97 -5.82 -9.04
C PHE A 129 -20.25 -6.01 -8.22
N SER A 130 -20.89 -7.16 -8.42
CA SER A 130 -21.89 -7.66 -7.48
C SER A 130 -21.25 -8.03 -6.13
N LEU A 131 -22.07 -8.14 -5.08
CA LEU A 131 -21.58 -8.54 -3.77
C LEU A 131 -20.86 -9.90 -3.78
N PRO A 132 -21.38 -10.97 -4.43
CA PRO A 132 -20.66 -12.25 -4.52
C PRO A 132 -19.29 -12.14 -5.21
N GLU A 133 -19.19 -11.42 -6.33
CA GLU A 133 -17.92 -11.23 -7.05
C GLU A 133 -16.90 -10.47 -6.19
N ARG A 134 -17.35 -9.40 -5.52
CA ARG A 134 -16.50 -8.63 -4.62
C ARG A 134 -16.00 -9.52 -3.47
N LEU A 135 -16.86 -10.33 -2.86
CA LEU A 135 -16.46 -11.25 -1.79
C LEU A 135 -15.45 -12.31 -2.27
N GLU A 136 -15.61 -12.80 -3.49
CA GLU A 136 -14.68 -13.75 -4.09
C GLU A 136 -13.28 -13.13 -4.24
N ILE A 137 -13.20 -11.92 -4.80
CA ILE A 137 -11.93 -11.19 -4.95
C ILE A 137 -11.34 -10.85 -3.57
N MET A 138 -12.16 -10.37 -2.64
CA MET A 138 -11.71 -9.95 -1.30
C MET A 138 -11.18 -11.10 -0.45
N ARG A 139 -11.50 -12.36 -0.77
CA ARG A 139 -11.02 -13.53 -0.01
C ARG A 139 -9.51 -13.58 0.10
N ARG A 140 -8.76 -13.20 -0.96
CA ARG A 140 -7.29 -13.21 -0.94
C ARG A 140 -6.73 -12.23 0.08
N PHE A 141 -7.35 -11.05 0.21
CA PHE A 141 -6.90 -10.01 1.14
C PHE A 141 -7.29 -10.36 2.57
N ALA A 142 -8.49 -10.92 2.77
CA ALA A 142 -8.91 -11.43 4.08
C ALA A 142 -8.06 -12.61 4.59
N ALA A 143 -7.35 -13.30 3.68
CA ALA A 143 -6.43 -14.39 3.99
C ALA A 143 -4.95 -13.97 3.91
N ASP A 144 -4.66 -12.67 3.82
CA ASP A 144 -3.29 -12.16 3.75
C ASP A 144 -2.51 -12.52 5.03
N GLY A 145 -1.19 -12.74 4.88
CA GLY A 145 -0.33 -13.08 6.00
C GLY A 145 -0.06 -11.90 6.94
N SER A 146 -0.21 -10.67 6.46
CA SER A 146 -0.12 -9.47 7.28
C SER A 146 -1.41 -9.23 8.04
N PHE A 147 -1.31 -8.84 9.30
CA PHE A 147 -2.46 -8.48 10.14
C PHE A 147 -3.18 -7.20 9.69
N SER A 148 -2.56 -6.40 8.82
CA SER A 148 -3.00 -5.05 8.46
C SER A 148 -3.72 -4.95 7.11
N VAL A 149 -3.73 -6.04 6.34
CA VAL A 149 -4.44 -6.18 5.06
C VAL A 149 -5.82 -6.78 5.33
#